data_AF-A0A6G3XG30-F1
#
_entry.id   AF-A0A6G3XG30-F1
#
_cell.length_a   1.000
_cell.length_b   1.000
_cell.length_c   1.000
_cell.angle_alpha   90.00
_cell.angle_beta   90.00
_cell.angle_gamma   90.00
#
_symmetry.space_group_name_H-M   'P 1'
#
loop_
_entity.id
_entity.type
_entity.pdbx_description
1 polymer ?
#
loop_
_entity_poly.entity_id
_entity_poly.type
_entity_poly.pdbx_seq_one_letter_code
_entity_poly.pdbx_strand_id
1 'polypeptide(L)'
;MATPHVAGAAAVVKQRRPDWTAQQIKAALVSSARSAVPGDVRETGGGRLDVDRAIRTPVLGAPAVQGGTFNWPQDRSDRTTVAVPYTNTSGKPVTLSLKVAGVTGNDGSAVRSTIASLGRKSVTVPAGATVEVPLALAPDARLTAAQYGDVTGRV
;
A
#
# COMPACT_ATOMS: atom_id res chain seq x y z
N MET A 1 -18.66 14.03 7.13
CA MET A 1 -19.19 13.83 5.76
C MET A 1 -18.41 12.80 4.92
N ALA A 2 -17.10 12.57 5.10
CA ALA A 2 -16.37 11.57 4.31
C ALA A 2 -16.79 10.11 4.60
N THR A 3 -16.96 9.73 5.87
CA THR A 3 -17.36 8.37 6.29
C THR A 3 -18.59 7.82 5.58
N PRO A 4 -19.74 8.53 5.47
CA PRO A 4 -20.90 8.00 4.75
C PRO A 4 -20.66 7.81 3.25
N HIS A 5 -19.76 8.57 2.61
CA HIS A 5 -19.38 8.33 1.21
C HIS A 5 -18.61 7.01 1.05
N VAL A 6 -17.69 6.72 1.98
CA VAL A 6 -16.95 5.45 1.99
C VAL A 6 -17.89 4.27 2.26
N ALA A 7 -18.85 4.44 3.18
CA ALA A 7 -19.87 3.42 3.44
C ALA A 7 -20.75 3.13 2.21
N GLY A 8 -21.22 4.19 1.53
CA GLY A 8 -21.97 4.04 0.28
C GLY A 8 -21.15 3.36 -0.82
N ALA A 9 -19.88 3.71 -0.98
CA ALA A 9 -18.98 3.04 -1.92
C ALA A 9 -18.77 1.56 -1.58
N ALA A 10 -18.60 1.22 -0.30
CA ALA A 10 -18.50 -0.17 0.13
C ALA A 10 -19.76 -0.97 -0.21
N ALA A 11 -20.95 -0.37 -0.06
CA ALA A 11 -22.21 -0.98 -0.47
C ALA A 11 -22.27 -1.23 -1.99
N VAL A 12 -21.83 -0.27 -2.82
CA VAL A 12 -21.75 -0.43 -4.29
C VAL A 12 -20.78 -1.57 -4.67
N VAL A 13 -19.61 -1.65 -4.03
CA VAL A 13 -18.66 -2.75 -4.26
C VAL A 13 -19.27 -4.09 -3.85
N LYS A 14 -19.96 -4.16 -2.69
CA LYS A 14 -20.65 -5.38 -2.24
C LYS A 14 -21.76 -5.81 -3.21
N GLN A 15 -22.52 -4.87 -3.77
CA GLN A 15 -23.54 -5.18 -4.78
C GLN A 15 -22.91 -5.79 -6.04
N ARG A 16 -21.75 -5.27 -6.48
CA ARG A 16 -21.05 -5.81 -7.66
C ARG A 16 -20.37 -7.15 -7.39
N ARG A 17 -19.93 -7.38 -6.15
CA ARG A 17 -19.22 -8.58 -5.66
C ARG A 17 -19.89 -9.14 -4.40
N PRO A 18 -21.08 -9.78 -4.52
CA PRO A 18 -21.84 -10.24 -3.36
C PRO A 18 -21.11 -11.32 -2.55
N ASP A 19 -20.18 -12.03 -3.18
CA ASP A 19 -19.31 -13.05 -2.62
C ASP A 19 -18.18 -12.49 -1.74
N TRP A 20 -17.83 -11.21 -1.88
CA TRP A 20 -16.66 -10.65 -1.20
C TRP A 20 -16.86 -10.41 0.29
N THR A 21 -15.80 -10.66 1.06
CA THR A 21 -15.70 -10.32 2.48
C THR A 21 -15.49 -8.81 2.68
N ALA A 22 -15.71 -8.33 3.90
CA ALA A 22 -15.44 -6.93 4.25
C ALA A 22 -13.97 -6.55 4.00
N GLN A 23 -13.03 -7.46 4.25
CA GLN A 23 -11.61 -7.27 4.00
C GLN A 23 -11.30 -7.10 2.51
N GLN A 24 -11.92 -7.91 1.64
CA GLN A 24 -11.76 -7.77 0.19
C GLN A 24 -12.35 -6.46 -0.33
N ILE A 25 -13.50 -6.03 0.21
CA ILE A 25 -14.10 -4.74 -0.13
C ILE A 25 -13.19 -3.58 0.29
N LYS A 26 -12.65 -3.62 1.52
CA LYS A 26 -11.67 -2.63 1.98
C LYS A 26 -10.44 -2.60 1.06
N ALA A 27 -9.91 -3.77 0.72
CA ALA A 27 -8.75 -3.88 -0.18
C ALA A 27 -9.04 -3.28 -1.56
N ALA A 28 -10.23 -3.50 -2.11
CA ALA A 28 -10.61 -2.92 -3.40
C ALA A 28 -10.68 -1.40 -3.35
N LEU A 29 -11.32 -0.83 -2.32
CA LEU A 29 -11.43 0.62 -2.14
C LEU A 29 -10.08 1.30 -1.94
N VAL A 30 -9.17 0.66 -1.19
CA VAL A 30 -7.83 1.20 -0.94
C VAL A 30 -6.94 1.05 -2.17
N SER A 31 -6.95 -0.11 -2.84
CA SER A 31 -6.14 -0.37 -4.04
C SER A 31 -6.58 0.47 -5.25
N SER A 32 -7.83 0.92 -5.27
CA SER A 32 -8.38 1.76 -6.33
C SER A 32 -8.27 3.26 -6.04
N ALA A 33 -7.85 3.66 -4.85
CA ALA A 33 -7.77 5.06 -4.47
C ALA A 33 -6.77 5.82 -5.35
N ARG A 34 -7.07 7.09 -5.61
CA ARG A 34 -6.15 8.00 -6.30
C ARG A 34 -5.17 8.57 -5.30
N SER A 35 -3.93 8.10 -5.37
CA SER A 35 -2.84 8.51 -4.48
C SER A 35 -2.28 9.90 -4.79
N ALA A 36 -2.51 10.45 -5.99
CA ALA A 36 -2.11 11.79 -6.38
C ALA A 36 -3.04 12.86 -5.78
N VAL A 37 -2.97 13.02 -4.47
CA VAL A 37 -3.67 14.05 -3.69
C VAL A 37 -2.69 14.73 -2.74
N PRO A 38 -2.92 15.99 -2.34
CA PRO A 38 -2.10 16.65 -1.33
C PRO A 38 -2.10 15.87 -0.02
N GLY A 39 -0.92 15.77 0.58
CA GLY A 39 -0.71 15.13 1.88
C GLY A 39 -0.06 13.76 1.83
N ASP A 40 0.53 13.35 2.95
CA ASP A 40 1.23 12.08 3.06
C ASP A 40 0.28 10.91 3.38
N VAL A 41 0.84 9.73 3.67
CA VAL A 41 0.03 8.53 3.99
C VAL A 41 -0.72 8.68 5.31
N ARG A 42 -0.22 9.45 6.28
CA ARG A 42 -0.89 9.67 7.56
C ARG A 42 -2.12 10.53 7.40
N GLU A 43 -2.06 11.50 6.48
CA GLU A 43 -3.17 12.42 6.21
C GLU A 43 -4.23 11.81 5.29
N THR A 44 -3.82 11.00 4.29
CA THR A 44 -4.73 10.56 3.21
C THR A 44 -4.82 9.05 3.02
N GLY A 45 -4.02 8.26 3.74
CA GLY A 45 -3.99 6.80 3.60
C GLY A 45 -3.67 6.36 2.17
N GLY A 46 -4.54 5.53 1.59
CA GLY A 46 -4.44 5.11 0.17
C GLY A 46 -4.71 6.22 -0.84
N GLY A 47 -5.28 7.35 -0.42
CA GLY A 47 -5.63 8.50 -1.26
C GLY A 47 -7.14 8.72 -1.37
N ARG A 48 -7.57 9.45 -2.41
CA ARG A 48 -8.98 9.78 -2.63
C ARG A 48 -9.76 8.60 -3.22
N LEU A 49 -10.92 8.33 -2.64
CA LEU A 49 -11.87 7.31 -3.08
C LEU A 49 -12.19 7.39 -4.58
N ASP A 50 -12.17 6.25 -5.27
CA ASP A 50 -12.61 6.08 -6.66
C ASP A 50 -13.44 4.79 -6.78
N VAL A 51 -14.77 4.95 -6.81
CA VAL A 51 -15.73 3.84 -6.77
C VAL A 51 -15.80 3.09 -8.09
N ASP A 52 -15.73 3.79 -9.23
CA ASP A 52 -15.73 3.14 -10.55
C ASP A 52 -14.48 2.26 -10.71
N ARG A 53 -13.31 2.75 -10.27
CA ARG A 53 -12.09 1.93 -10.26
C ARG A 53 -12.19 0.78 -9.25
N ALA A 54 -12.83 0.97 -8.09
CA ALA A 54 -12.98 -0.09 -7.08
C ALA A 54 -13.77 -1.30 -7.59
N ILE A 55 -14.84 -1.07 -8.37
CA ILE A 55 -15.66 -2.16 -8.93
C ILE A 55 -15.03 -2.84 -10.15
N ARG A 56 -13.98 -2.25 -10.73
CA ARG A 56 -13.27 -2.76 -11.93
C ARG A 56 -11.88 -3.31 -11.65
N THR A 57 -11.27 -2.99 -10.50
CA THR A 57 -9.88 -3.39 -10.22
C THR A 57 -9.75 -4.92 -10.20
N PRO A 58 -8.89 -5.50 -11.04
CA PRO A 58 -8.74 -6.96 -11.09
C PRO A 58 -7.79 -7.49 -10.00
N VAL A 59 -6.98 -6.61 -9.42
CA VAL A 59 -5.99 -6.95 -8.39
C VAL A 59 -6.26 -6.16 -7.13
N LEU A 60 -6.20 -6.87 -5.99
CA LEU A 60 -6.30 -6.35 -4.64
C LEU A 60 -4.92 -6.41 -3.98
N GLY A 61 -4.42 -5.30 -3.48
CA GLY A 61 -3.25 -5.24 -2.60
C GLY A 61 -3.66 -5.28 -1.13
N ALA A 62 -2.69 -5.52 -0.24
CA ALA A 62 -2.88 -5.29 1.19
C ALA A 62 -3.25 -3.81 1.44
N PRO A 63 -4.33 -3.50 2.20
CA PRO A 63 -4.70 -2.11 2.51
C PRO A 63 -3.62 -1.33 3.26
N ALA A 64 -2.79 -2.04 4.03
CA ALA A 64 -1.61 -1.54 4.73
C ALA A 64 -0.66 -2.71 4.99
N VAL A 65 0.64 -2.45 4.97
CA VAL A 65 1.69 -3.42 5.34
C VAL A 65 2.54 -2.77 6.43
N GLN A 66 2.67 -3.42 7.58
CA GLN A 66 3.52 -2.93 8.66
C GLN A 66 4.96 -3.40 8.42
N GLY A 67 5.89 -2.45 8.32
CA GLY A 67 7.30 -2.74 8.06
C GLY A 67 8.08 -3.22 9.28
N GLY A 68 7.62 -2.86 10.48
CA GLY A 68 8.26 -3.21 11.74
C GLY A 68 8.43 -1.98 12.64
N THR A 69 8.98 -2.23 13.83
CA THR A 69 9.34 -1.21 14.81
C THR A 69 10.77 -1.49 15.25
N PHE A 70 11.64 -0.48 15.20
CA PHE A 70 13.07 -0.64 15.42
C PHE A 70 13.54 0.33 16.50
N ASN A 71 14.20 -0.19 17.53
CA ASN A 71 14.71 0.64 18.63
C ASN A 71 15.92 1.44 18.17
N TRP A 72 16.09 2.64 18.74
CA TRP A 72 17.32 3.40 18.55
C TRP A 72 18.46 2.82 19.43
N PRO A 73 19.71 2.79 18.95
CA PRO A 73 20.16 3.10 17.59
C PRO A 73 19.92 1.93 16.63
N GLN A 74 19.47 2.22 15.41
CA GLN A 74 19.33 1.20 14.36
C GLN A 74 20.66 0.92 13.66
N ASP A 75 20.89 -0.34 13.30
CA ASP A 75 22.03 -0.76 12.51
C ASP A 75 21.68 -1.80 11.42
N ARG A 76 22.69 -2.32 10.71
CA ARG A 76 22.47 -3.23 9.59
C ARG A 76 21.81 -4.55 9.98
N SER A 77 21.89 -4.96 11.24
CA SER A 77 21.25 -6.16 11.77
C SER A 77 19.73 -6.01 11.89
N ASP A 78 19.21 -4.76 11.92
CA ASP A 78 17.77 -4.47 11.93
C ASP A 78 17.11 -4.60 10.54
N ARG A 79 17.91 -4.75 9.47
CA ARG A 79 17.38 -4.89 8.11
C ARG A 79 16.49 -6.10 8.02
N THR A 80 15.31 -5.91 7.43
CA THR A 80 14.30 -6.96 7.30
C THR A 80 13.61 -6.88 5.95
N THR A 81 12.81 -7.89 5.65
CA THR A 81 11.97 -7.92 4.45
C THR A 81 10.57 -8.34 4.84
N VAL A 82 9.59 -7.59 4.36
CA VAL A 82 8.17 -7.92 4.53
C VAL A 82 7.54 -8.25 3.19
N ALA A 83 6.51 -9.09 3.18
CA ALA A 83 5.78 -9.44 1.98
C ALA A 83 4.65 -8.43 1.72
N VAL A 84 4.55 -7.96 0.47
CA VAL A 84 3.41 -7.18 -0.03
C VAL A 84 2.57 -8.07 -0.93
N PRO A 85 1.41 -8.57 -0.46
CA PRO A 85 0.59 -9.49 -1.24
C PRO A 85 -0.27 -8.74 -2.26
N TYR A 86 -0.35 -9.30 -3.46
CA TYR A 86 -1.24 -8.89 -4.55
C TYR A 86 -2.08 -10.08 -5.01
N THR A 87 -3.40 -9.99 -4.84
CA THR A 87 -4.36 -11.03 -5.22
C THR A 87 -5.11 -10.63 -6.48
N ASN A 88 -5.03 -11.44 -7.53
CA ASN A 88 -5.79 -11.23 -8.75
C ASN A 88 -7.13 -11.99 -8.68
N THR A 89 -8.22 -11.25 -8.67
CA THR A 89 -9.59 -11.78 -8.58
C THR A 89 -10.26 -11.97 -9.94
N SER A 90 -9.52 -11.79 -11.04
CA SER A 90 -10.00 -11.95 -12.41
C SER A 90 -9.62 -13.32 -13.00
N GLY A 91 -10.26 -13.69 -14.11
CA GLY A 91 -9.99 -14.92 -14.85
C GLY A 91 -8.80 -14.84 -15.82
N LYS A 92 -8.00 -13.78 -15.79
CA LYS A 92 -6.85 -13.57 -16.69
C LYS A 92 -5.63 -13.10 -15.91
N PRO A 93 -4.40 -13.46 -16.32
CA PRO A 93 -3.20 -12.92 -15.69
C PRO A 93 -3.13 -11.40 -15.84
N VAL A 94 -2.63 -10.71 -14.81
CA VAL A 94 -2.44 -9.25 -14.80
C VAL A 94 -1.01 -8.94 -14.45
N THR A 95 -0.34 -8.11 -15.25
CA THR A 95 1.00 -7.62 -14.97
C THR A 95 0.94 -6.25 -14.31
N LEU A 96 1.57 -6.13 -13.15
CA LEU A 96 1.71 -4.89 -12.39
C LEU A 96 3.09 -4.27 -12.64
N SER A 97 3.11 -2.94 -12.62
CA SER A 97 4.33 -2.14 -12.50
C SER A 97 4.32 -1.48 -11.13
N LEU A 98 5.33 -1.75 -10.31
CA LEU A 98 5.37 -1.41 -8.89
C LEU A 98 6.48 -0.41 -8.60
N LYS A 99 6.22 0.54 -7.71
CA LYS A 99 7.19 1.54 -7.30
C LYS A 99 6.90 2.03 -5.89
N VAL A 100 7.92 1.99 -5.03
CA VAL A 100 7.85 2.73 -3.77
C VAL A 100 7.87 4.23 -4.05
N ALA A 101 6.87 4.97 -3.56
CA ALA A 101 6.72 6.39 -3.78
C ALA A 101 6.21 7.12 -2.54
N GLY A 102 6.50 8.42 -2.47
CA GLY A 102 5.99 9.31 -1.43
C GLY A 102 6.45 8.91 -0.02
N VAL A 103 7.72 8.53 0.12
CA VAL A 103 8.27 8.15 1.43
C VAL A 103 8.50 9.40 2.28
N THR A 104 7.87 9.49 3.44
CA THR A 104 7.97 10.63 4.36
C THR A 104 8.35 10.19 5.76
N GLY A 105 9.15 11.03 6.44
CA GLY A 105 9.50 10.87 7.84
C GLY A 105 8.38 11.31 8.76
N ASN A 106 8.65 11.31 10.06
CA ASN A 106 7.67 11.70 11.08
C ASN A 106 7.23 13.16 10.97
N ASP A 107 8.12 14.04 10.51
CA ASP A 107 7.86 15.45 10.24
C ASP A 107 7.13 15.72 8.90
N GLY A 108 6.78 14.67 8.16
CA GLY A 108 6.14 14.77 6.83
C GLY A 108 7.10 15.15 5.70
N SER A 109 8.38 15.40 5.98
CA SER A 109 9.37 15.71 4.95
C SER A 109 9.75 14.47 4.15
N ALA A 110 10.12 14.67 2.88
CA ALA A 110 10.50 13.57 2.00
C ALA A 110 11.82 12.93 2.45
N VAL A 111 11.80 11.61 2.66
CA VAL A 111 13.00 10.81 2.93
C VAL A 111 13.69 10.52 1.61
N ARG A 112 14.94 10.98 1.46
CA ARG A 112 15.73 10.80 0.23
C ARG A 112 16.65 9.58 0.24
N SER A 113 16.88 9.01 1.42
CA SER A 113 17.63 7.75 1.56
C SER A 113 16.75 6.56 1.17
N THR A 114 17.38 5.46 0.77
CA THR A 114 16.67 4.24 0.39
C THR A 114 16.33 3.42 1.63
N ILE A 115 15.24 3.80 2.31
CA ILE A 115 14.74 3.06 3.48
C ILE A 115 13.89 1.84 3.10
N ALA A 116 13.27 1.84 1.92
CA ALA A 116 12.43 0.76 1.43
C ALA A 116 12.69 0.51 -0.06
N SER A 117 12.79 -0.75 -0.45
CA SER A 117 13.01 -1.15 -1.84
C SER A 117 12.27 -2.44 -2.18
N LEU A 118 11.63 -2.47 -3.34
CA LEU A 118 10.96 -3.68 -3.82
C LEU A 118 11.98 -4.62 -4.43
N GLY A 119 11.91 -5.91 -4.10
CA GLY A 119 12.71 -6.93 -4.76
C GLY A 119 12.28 -7.18 -6.20
N ARG A 120 11.09 -6.71 -6.62
CA ARG A 120 10.62 -6.73 -8.02
C ARG A 120 9.83 -5.47 -8.34
N LYS A 121 10.12 -4.84 -9.48
CA LYS A 121 9.39 -3.67 -10.00
C LYS A 121 8.30 -4.02 -11.02
N SER A 122 8.28 -5.26 -11.49
CA SER A 122 7.20 -5.79 -12.31
C SER A 122 6.88 -7.21 -11.87
N VAL A 123 5.60 -7.52 -11.79
CA VAL A 123 5.12 -8.84 -11.38
C VAL A 123 3.86 -9.20 -12.16
N THR A 124 3.82 -10.42 -12.69
CA THR A 124 2.60 -11.00 -13.26
C THR A 124 1.91 -11.80 -12.17
N VAL A 125 0.67 -11.43 -11.87
CA VAL A 125 -0.21 -12.14 -10.94
C VAL A 125 -1.15 -13.03 -11.75
N PRO A 126 -1.02 -14.37 -11.70
CA PRO A 126 -1.91 -15.28 -12.44
C PRO A 126 -3.38 -15.10 -12.05
N ALA A 127 -4.29 -15.56 -12.90
CA ALA A 127 -5.72 -15.55 -12.62
C ALA A 127 -6.02 -16.29 -11.30
N GLY A 128 -6.82 -15.67 -10.42
CA GLY A 128 -7.21 -16.28 -9.14
C GLY A 128 -6.11 -16.46 -8.10
N ALA A 129 -4.87 -16.02 -8.38
CA ALA A 129 -3.72 -16.27 -7.52
C ALA A 129 -3.31 -15.02 -6.71
N THR A 130 -2.56 -15.27 -5.64
CA THR A 130 -1.83 -14.24 -4.89
C THR A 130 -0.34 -14.37 -5.16
N VAL A 131 0.32 -13.24 -5.40
CA VAL A 131 1.78 -13.15 -5.46
C VAL A 131 2.27 -12.19 -4.40
N GLU A 132 3.31 -12.60 -3.67
CA GLU A 132 3.97 -11.79 -2.67
C GLU A 132 5.20 -11.10 -3.26
N VAL A 133 5.26 -9.78 -3.15
CA VAL A 133 6.42 -8.99 -3.56
C VAL A 133 7.23 -8.63 -2.32
N PRO A 134 8.50 -9.05 -2.22
CA PRO A 134 9.34 -8.69 -1.09
C PRO A 134 9.63 -7.18 -1.09
N LEU A 135 9.42 -6.56 0.06
CA LEU A 135 9.78 -5.18 0.36
C LEU A 135 10.91 -5.19 1.38
N ALA A 136 12.13 -4.98 0.92
CA ALA A 136 13.30 -4.88 1.77
C ALA A 136 13.31 -3.51 2.46
N LEU A 137 13.52 -3.53 3.77
CA LEU A 137 13.54 -2.37 4.65
C LEU A 137 14.94 -2.21 5.23
N ALA A 138 15.43 -0.97 5.22
CA ALA A 138 16.73 -0.58 5.75
C ALA A 138 16.55 0.46 6.87
N PRO A 139 16.23 0.03 8.11
CA PRO A 139 16.03 0.95 9.24
C PRO A 139 17.27 1.79 9.57
N ASP A 140 18.46 1.32 9.18
CA ASP A 140 19.74 2.02 9.27
C ASP A 140 19.94 3.10 8.20
N ALA A 141 18.96 3.30 7.30
CA ALA A 141 19.04 4.34 6.29
C ALA A 141 19.10 5.72 6.96
N ARG A 142 19.98 6.59 6.41
CA ARG A 142 20.18 7.95 6.97
C ARG A 142 18.88 8.76 6.93
N LEU A 143 18.44 9.22 8.10
CA LEU A 143 17.35 10.18 8.28
C LEU A 143 17.89 11.49 8.89
N THR A 144 17.20 12.60 8.66
CA THR A 144 17.43 13.82 9.45
C THR A 144 16.79 13.68 10.83
N ALA A 145 17.25 14.48 11.81
CA ALA A 145 16.76 14.37 13.19
C ALA A 145 15.23 14.47 13.31
N ALA A 146 14.59 15.32 12.50
CA ALA A 146 13.14 15.52 12.51
C ALA A 146 12.36 14.38 11.81
N GLN A 147 13.03 13.57 10.98
CA GLN A 147 12.39 12.47 10.26
C GLN A 147 12.21 11.20 11.11
N TYR A 148 12.93 11.08 12.24
CA TYR A 148 12.81 9.92 13.12
C TYR A 148 11.43 9.82 13.77
N GLY A 149 10.97 8.58 13.96
CA GLY A 149 9.60 8.24 14.35
C GLY A 149 9.01 7.33 13.28
N ASP A 150 7.75 7.57 12.92
CA ASP A 150 7.14 6.81 11.83
C ASP A 150 7.80 7.16 10.49
N VAL A 151 7.94 6.16 9.62
CA VAL A 151 8.25 6.38 8.20
C VAL A 151 7.17 5.69 7.39
N THR A 152 6.55 6.42 6.47
CA THR A 152 5.43 5.92 5.67
C THR A 152 5.68 6.11 4.19
N GLY A 153 5.01 5.33 3.35
CA GLY A 153 5.11 5.41 1.90
C GLY A 153 4.04 4.56 1.21
N ARG A 154 4.02 4.60 -0.12
CA ARG A 154 3.08 3.83 -0.96
C ARG A 154 3.83 2.95 -1.95
N VAL A 155 3.16 1.91 -2.43
CA VAL A 155 3.66 0.98 -3.46
C VAL A 155 2.67 0.90 -4.61
#